data_AF-A0A239YM37-F1
#
_entry.id   AF-A0A239YM37-F1
#
_cell.length_a   1.000
_cell.length_b   1.000
_cell.length_c   1.000
_cell.angle_alpha   90.00
_cell.angle_beta   90.00
_cell.angle_gamma   90.00
#
_symmetry.space_group_name_H-M   'P 1'
#
loop_
_entity.id
_entity.type
_entity.pdbx_description
1 polymer ?
#
loop_
_entity_poly.entity_id
_entity_poly.type
_entity_poly.pdbx_seq_one_letter_code
_entity_poly.pdbx_strand_id
1 'polypeptide(L)' 'MEKRRTPNQEIYVPKTNVPPNAGQIAAAKLIMKRHREGKGRVEITPKIRYLASYED' A
#
# COMPACT_ATOMS: atom_id res chain seq x y z
N MET A 1 13.53 -29.04 -7.82
CA MET A 1 14.01 -28.05 -6.83
C MET A 1 13.51 -26.68 -7.22
N GLU A 2 12.90 -26.02 -6.25
CA GLU A 2 12.22 -24.75 -6.31
C GLU A 2 13.18 -23.57 -6.50
N LYS A 3 12.86 -22.65 -7.42
CA LYS A 3 13.21 -21.22 -7.29
C LYS A 3 12.02 -20.40 -7.75
N ARG A 4 11.10 -20.16 -6.81
CA ARG A 4 9.99 -19.22 -6.95
C ARG A 4 10.56 -17.88 -7.41
N ARG A 5 10.09 -17.38 -8.56
CA ARG A 5 10.34 -16.00 -8.99
C ARG A 5 9.79 -15.09 -7.88
N THR A 6 10.66 -14.49 -7.08
CA THR A 6 10.27 -13.45 -6.12
C THR A 6 9.78 -12.26 -6.94
N PRO A 7 8.50 -11.88 -6.89
CA PRO A 7 8.05 -10.73 -7.64
C PRO A 7 8.66 -9.51 -6.98
N ASN A 8 9.40 -8.76 -7.79
CA ASN A 8 9.79 -7.37 -7.64
C ASN A 8 8.76 -6.56 -6.83
N GLN A 9 8.78 -6.64 -5.49
CA GLN A 9 8.02 -5.73 -4.62
C GLN A 9 8.83 -4.44 -4.61
N GLU A 10 8.66 -3.64 -5.66
CA GLU A 10 9.22 -2.30 -5.75
C GLU A 10 8.84 -1.52 -4.50
N ILE A 11 9.79 -1.35 -3.59
CA ILE A 11 9.60 -0.64 -2.33
C ILE A 11 9.25 0.80 -2.69
N TYR A 12 8.12 1.31 -2.19
CA TYR A 12 7.80 2.72 -2.36
C TYR A 12 8.73 3.56 -1.48
N VAL A 13 9.55 4.39 -2.13
CA VAL A 13 10.38 5.40 -1.45
C VAL A 13 9.68 6.76 -1.58
N PRO A 14 9.30 7.41 -0.47
CA PRO A 14 8.78 8.77 -0.50
C PRO A 14 9.78 9.73 -1.14
N LYS A 15 9.32 10.59 -2.04
CA LYS A 15 10.15 11.63 -2.67
C LYS A 15 10.32 12.88 -1.81
N THR A 16 9.68 12.91 -0.64
CA THR A 16 9.66 14.04 0.29
C THR A 16 9.74 13.51 1.72
N ASN A 17 10.35 14.31 2.59
CA ASN A 17 10.41 14.05 4.04
C ASN A 17 9.12 14.48 4.76
N VAL A 18 8.17 15.10 4.05
CA VAL A 18 6.88 15.46 4.63
C VAL A 18 6.05 14.21 4.86
N PRO A 19 5.57 13.94 6.09
CA PRO A 19 4.72 12.79 6.35
C PRO A 19 3.40 12.90 5.57
N PRO A 20 2.79 11.77 5.19
CA PRO A 20 1.48 11.77 4.57
C PRO A 20 0.44 12.36 5.51
N ASN A 21 -0.56 13.04 4.95
CA ASN A 21 -1.64 13.59 5.76
C ASN A 21 -2.67 12.49 6.12
N ALA A 22 -3.49 12.77 7.16
CA ALA A 22 -4.50 11.85 7.65
C ALA A 22 -5.48 11.38 6.56
N GLY A 23 -5.83 12.23 5.59
CA GLY A 23 -6.69 11.87 4.47
C GLY A 23 -6.08 10.81 3.56
N GLN A 24 -4.79 10.92 3.25
CA GLN A 24 -4.04 9.94 2.46
C GLN A 24 -3.94 8.60 3.19
N ILE A 25 -3.67 8.62 4.49
CA ILE A 25 -3.59 7.43 5.34
C ILE A 25 -4.97 6.74 5.40
N ALA A 26 -6.04 7.49 5.70
CA ALA A 26 -7.39 6.96 5.79
C ALA A 26 -7.87 6.35 4.47
N ALA A 27 -7.60 7.02 3.34
CA ALA A 27 -7.93 6.50 2.01
C ALA A 27 -7.19 5.18 1.71
N ALA A 28 -5.88 5.11 2.02
CA ALA A 28 -5.10 3.89 1.82
C ALA A 28 -5.59 2.74 2.70
N LYS A 29 -5.89 3.00 3.98
CA LYS A 29 -6.49 2.02 4.91
C LYS A 29 -7.83 1.50 4.36
N LEU A 30 -8.69 2.39 3.84
CA LEU A 30 -9.98 2.00 3.26
C LEU A 30 -9.84 1.16 1.98
N ILE A 31 -8.91 1.53 1.09
CA ILE A 31 -8.62 0.77 -0.12
C ILE A 31 -8.17 -0.65 0.24
N MET A 32 -7.23 -0.77 1.20
CA MET A 32 -6.76 -2.08 1.69
C MET A 32 -7.90 -2.90 2.30
N LYS A 33 -8.78 -2.29 3.09
CA LYS A 33 -9.96 -2.96 3.67
C LYS A 33 -10.88 -3.51 2.58
N ARG A 34 -11.26 -2.67 1.60
CA ARG A 34 -12.14 -3.07 0.49
C ARG A 34 -11.52 -4.16 -0.38
N HIS A 35 -10.21 -4.11 -0.60
CA HIS A 35 -9.48 -5.15 -1.32
C HIS A 35 -9.53 -6.49 -0.59
N ARG A 36 -9.33 -6.52 0.74
CA ARG A 36 -9.48 -7.74 1.56
C ARG A 36 -10.90 -8.30 1.52
N GLU A 37 -11.92 -7.45 1.42
CA GLU A 37 -13.33 -7.84 1.26
C GLU A 37 -13.67 -8.36 -0.15
N GLY A 38 -12.74 -8.34 -1.11
CA GLY A 38 -13.01 -8.67 -2.51
C GLY A 38 -13.85 -7.61 -3.25
N LYS A 39 -14.05 -6.44 -2.64
CA LYS A 39 -14.85 -5.31 -3.17
C LYS A 39 -13.99 -4.19 -3.76
N GLY A 40 -12.66 -4.33 -3.70
CA GLY A 40 -11.71 -3.37 -4.21
C GLY A 40 -11.63 -3.43 -5.73
N ARG A 41 -11.82 -2.29 -6.39
CA ARG A 41 -11.62 -2.13 -7.84
C ARG A 41 -10.25 -1.52 -8.21
N VAL A 42 -9.42 -1.27 -7.21
CA VAL A 42 -8.12 -0.62 -7.34
C VAL A 42 -7.03 -1.63 -7.05
N GLU A 43 -6.00 -1.66 -7.90
CA GLU A 43 -4.80 -2.47 -7.68
C GLU A 43 -4.03 -1.96 -6.45
N ILE A 44 -3.56 -2.89 -5.61
CA ILE A 44 -2.79 -2.53 -4.42
C ILE A 44 -1.33 -2.28 -4.81
N THR A 45 -1.02 -1.00 -5.01
CA THR A 45 0.35 -0.54 -5.28
C THR A 45 1.22 -0.52 -4.01
N PRO A 46 2.56 -0.53 -4.15
CA PRO A 46 3.46 -0.38 -3.01
C PRO A 46 3.24 0.89 -2.19
N LYS A 47 2.86 2.00 -2.85
CA LYS A 47 2.50 3.25 -2.18
C LYS A 47 1.27 3.10 -1.29
N ILE A 48 0.24 2.37 -1.75
CA ILE A 48 -0.96 2.12 -0.95
C ILE A 48 -0.61 1.28 0.28
N ARG A 49 0.23 0.25 0.12
CA ARG A 49 0.71 -0.56 1.25
C ARG A 49 1.47 0.28 2.27
N TYR A 50 2.38 1.12 1.79
CA TYR A 50 3.15 2.04 2.61
C TYR A 50 2.26 3.01 3.39
N LEU A 51 1.30 3.67 2.74
CA LEU A 51 0.39 4.61 3.40
C LEU A 51 -0.55 3.93 4.38
N ALA A 52 -0.98 2.70 4.09
CA ALA A 52 -1.86 1.94 4.96
C ALA A 52 -1.17 1.41 6.24
N SER A 53 0.17 1.35 6.26
CA SER A 53 0.95 0.93 7.44
C SER A 53 1.33 2.08 8.37
N TYR A 54 0.89 3.31 8.11
CA TYR A 54 1.09 4.42 9.03
C TYR A 54 0.25 4.24 10.30
N GLU A 55 0.93 4.24 11.44
CA GLU A 55 0.34 4.38 12.77
C GLU A 55 0.31 5.88 13.11
N ASP A 56 -0.84 6.36 13.59
CA ASP A 56 -1.07 7.75 14.02
C ASP A 56 -0.46 8.00 15.41
#